data_AF-A0AA94LMI8-F1
#
_entry.id   AF-A0AA94LMI8-F1
#
_cell.length_a   1.000
_cell.length_b   1.000
_cell.length_c   1.000
_cell.angle_alpha   90.00
_cell.angle_beta   90.00
_cell.angle_gamma   90.00
#
_symmetry.space_group_name_H-M   'P 1'
#
loop_
_entity.id
_entity.type
_entity.pdbx_description
1 polymer ?
#
loop_
_entity_poly.entity_id
_entity_poly.type
_entity_poly.pdbx_seq_one_letter_code
_entity_poly.pdbx_strand_id
1 'polypeptide(L)'
;MNKRLFFSFSLFAILSFPFLTSCENESNSMLGNKDTAKRREFIVPTINNDTTTLCVNSLEDLRNSLTQVVNERENRLIQKGWTKVEEEQPQTRSVLRAKRRIRTDTVYIYRETVDLYSDPSVYANFNAKFSKSMVDSINKVVSPELRISTNKKYVCRWRLYGTYYNANDGEKVSARPSPLCGLVPNTKSSYTERGYSLYLYKTKENVNQYQMNSYQLRIQWENVSHKTIILDIDWPFFARHPSNIGSLGYQFIYAVSKRI
;
A
#
# COMPACT_ATOMS: atom_id res chain seq x y z
N MET A 1 -33.73 58.16 -31.54
CA MET A 1 -34.57 57.86 -30.36
C MET A 1 -33.75 57.11 -29.32
N ASN A 2 -33.31 57.87 -28.28
CA ASN A 2 -33.19 57.51 -26.85
C ASN A 2 -32.48 56.19 -26.45
N LYS A 3 -31.46 56.16 -25.57
CA LYS A 3 -31.17 57.05 -24.42
C LYS A 3 -29.66 57.16 -24.12
N ARG A 4 -29.24 58.43 -23.98
CA ARG A 4 -28.25 59.06 -23.08
C ARG A 4 -27.29 58.15 -22.29
N LEU A 5 -25.99 58.35 -22.53
CA LEU A 5 -24.88 58.05 -21.62
C LEU A 5 -24.10 59.35 -21.43
N PHE A 6 -24.18 59.95 -20.24
CA PHE A 6 -23.33 61.06 -19.85
C PHE A 6 -23.22 61.19 -18.32
N PHE A 7 -22.00 61.55 -17.89
CA PHE A 7 -21.50 61.92 -16.55
C PHE A 7 -21.25 60.75 -15.59
N SER A 8 -20.01 60.35 -15.31
CA SER A 8 -18.85 61.05 -14.70
C SER A 8 -19.11 61.54 -13.28
N PHE A 9 -18.42 60.97 -12.28
CA PHE A 9 -17.51 61.67 -11.36
C PHE A 9 -17.06 60.71 -10.24
N SER A 10 -15.75 60.74 -9.96
CA SER A 10 -15.10 60.56 -8.64
C SER A 10 -15.33 59.23 -7.87
N LEU A 11 -14.41 58.66 -7.08
CA LEU A 11 -13.23 59.15 -6.38
C LEU A 11 -12.43 57.90 -5.97
N PHE A 12 -11.11 58.04 -5.89
CA PHE A 12 -10.18 57.06 -5.30
C PHE A 12 -10.52 56.75 -3.82
N ALA A 13 -10.50 55.47 -3.45
CA ALA A 13 -10.18 55.00 -2.09
C ALA A 13 -9.81 53.51 -2.11
N ILE A 14 -8.59 53.18 -2.57
CA ILE A 14 -8.01 51.85 -2.29
C ILE A 14 -7.40 51.95 -0.89
N LEU A 15 -8.19 51.57 0.11
CA LEU A 15 -7.73 51.35 1.48
C LEU A 15 -6.81 50.12 1.48
N SER A 16 -5.51 50.36 1.43
CA SER A 16 -4.49 49.39 1.81
C SER A 16 -4.55 49.20 3.33
N PHE A 17 -5.16 48.10 3.78
CA PHE A 17 -4.99 47.60 5.15
C PHE A 17 -3.70 46.77 5.23
N PRO A 18 -2.70 47.19 6.03
CA PRO A 18 -1.65 46.32 6.52
C PRO A 18 -2.14 45.54 7.75
N PHE A 19 -1.40 44.49 8.13
CA PHE A 19 -1.69 43.47 9.17
C PHE A 19 -2.62 42.35 8.67
N LEU A 20 -2.19 41.09 8.67
CA LEU A 20 -1.94 40.32 9.89
C LEU A 20 -0.69 39.44 9.82
N THR A 21 0.09 39.54 10.90
CA THR A 21 0.90 38.44 11.43
C THR A 21 0.02 37.24 11.74
N SER A 22 0.43 36.04 11.37
CA SER A 22 0.18 34.84 12.18
C SER A 22 1.00 33.66 11.62
N CYS A 23 2.13 33.38 12.27
CA CYS A 23 2.53 32.00 12.47
C CYS A 23 1.46 31.38 13.37
N GLU A 24 0.44 30.75 12.79
CA GLU A 24 -0.42 29.85 13.55
C GLU A 24 -0.21 28.44 13.03
N ASN A 25 0.30 27.64 13.96
CA ASN A 25 0.29 26.20 13.97
C ASN A 25 -0.97 25.63 13.30
N GLU A 26 -0.87 25.22 12.04
CA GLU A 26 -1.67 24.08 11.62
C GLU A 26 -1.06 22.84 12.25
N SER A 27 -1.41 22.62 13.51
CA SER A 27 -1.67 21.27 13.99
C SER A 27 -2.73 20.69 13.07
N ASN A 28 -2.30 20.15 11.94
CA ASN A 28 -3.11 19.26 11.13
C ASN A 28 -3.38 18.06 12.03
N SER A 29 -4.48 18.13 12.76
CA SER A 29 -5.17 16.99 13.33
C SER A 29 -5.62 16.13 12.14
N MET A 30 -4.65 15.39 11.60
CA MET A 30 -4.88 14.32 10.63
C MET A 30 -5.58 13.19 11.36
N LEU A 31 -6.87 13.39 11.64
CA LEU A 31 -7.87 12.35 11.75
C LEU A 31 -9.23 13.05 11.73
N GLY A 32 -9.80 13.16 10.53
CA GLY A 32 -11.23 13.45 10.38
C GLY A 32 -12.01 12.41 11.17
N ASN A 33 -12.60 12.87 12.27
CA ASN A 33 -13.17 12.14 13.40
C ASN A 33 -14.49 11.40 13.07
N LYS A 34 -14.58 10.77 11.89
CA LYS A 34 -15.80 10.10 11.39
C LYS A 34 -15.67 8.61 11.10
N ASP A 35 -14.48 8.02 11.21
CA ASP A 35 -14.27 6.55 11.13
C ASP A 35 -13.83 5.91 12.47
N THR A 36 -13.63 6.71 13.53
CA THR A 36 -13.08 6.27 14.83
C THR A 36 -14.08 5.62 15.77
N ALA A 37 -15.33 5.44 15.35
CA ALA A 37 -16.37 4.79 16.16
C ALA A 37 -16.58 3.31 15.81
N LYS A 38 -15.55 2.59 15.33
CA LYS A 38 -15.52 1.14 15.62
C LYS A 38 -15.42 1.03 17.14
N ARG A 39 -16.49 0.52 17.78
CA ARG A 39 -16.50 0.19 19.20
C ARG A 39 -15.16 -0.43 19.56
N ARG A 40 -14.56 0.02 20.66
CA ARG A 40 -13.32 -0.56 21.22
C ARG A 40 -13.56 -2.04 21.44
N GLU A 41 -13.17 -2.84 20.47
CA GLU A 41 -13.28 -4.28 20.55
C GLU A 41 -12.08 -4.76 21.34
N PHE A 42 -12.39 -5.45 22.44
CA PHE A 42 -11.40 -6.07 23.29
C PHE A 42 -11.50 -7.57 23.09
N ILE A 43 -10.36 -8.22 23.10
CA ILE A 43 -10.26 -9.68 23.00
C ILE A 43 -9.49 -10.22 24.18
N VAL A 44 -9.71 -11.49 24.50
CA VAL A 44 -8.77 -12.29 25.28
C VAL A 44 -7.96 -13.08 24.26
N PRO A 45 -6.70 -12.73 24.00
CA PRO A 45 -5.90 -13.40 22.98
C PRO A 45 -5.79 -14.90 23.27
N THR A 46 -5.97 -15.73 22.25
CA THR A 46 -5.49 -17.11 22.33
C THR A 46 -3.97 -17.06 22.44
N ILE A 47 -3.41 -17.70 23.46
CA ILE A 47 -1.97 -17.70 23.71
C ILE A 47 -1.28 -18.24 22.45
N ASN A 48 -0.45 -17.40 21.81
CA ASN A 48 0.40 -17.86 20.73
C ASN A 48 1.55 -18.66 21.36
N ASN A 49 1.54 -19.99 21.15
CA ASN A 49 2.56 -20.90 21.66
C ASN A 49 3.92 -20.71 20.96
N ASP A 50 3.97 -19.94 19.89
CA ASP A 50 5.23 -19.50 19.30
C ASP A 50 6.00 -18.63 20.29
N THR A 51 7.15 -19.13 20.75
CA THR A 51 8.03 -18.42 21.67
C THR A 51 8.99 -17.48 20.95
N THR A 52 9.15 -17.62 19.63
CA THR A 52 10.02 -16.73 18.86
C THR A 52 9.40 -15.35 18.77
N THR A 53 10.27 -14.34 18.76
CA THR A 53 9.87 -12.93 18.67
C THR A 53 10.78 -12.25 17.67
N LEU A 54 10.20 -11.73 16.60
CA LEU A 54 10.90 -10.94 15.61
C LEU A 54 11.20 -9.55 16.18
N CYS A 55 12.49 -9.18 16.25
CA CYS A 55 12.91 -7.83 16.59
C CYS A 55 12.97 -6.99 15.31
N VAL A 56 12.01 -6.09 15.14
CA VAL A 56 11.87 -5.23 13.96
C VAL A 56 12.52 -3.89 14.26
N ASN A 57 13.75 -3.70 13.80
CA ASN A 57 14.50 -2.46 13.99
C ASN A 57 14.33 -1.49 12.82
N SER A 58 14.02 -2.02 11.65
CA SER A 58 13.93 -1.30 10.38
C SER A 58 12.85 -1.91 9.46
N LEU A 59 12.58 -1.22 8.35
CA LEU A 59 11.77 -1.79 7.26
C LEU A 59 12.42 -3.04 6.66
N GLU A 60 13.74 -3.16 6.72
CA GLU A 60 14.45 -4.31 6.16
C GLU A 60 14.21 -5.59 6.96
N ASP A 61 14.09 -5.48 8.28
CA ASP A 61 13.78 -6.63 9.15
C ASP A 61 12.37 -7.20 8.85
N LEU A 62 11.41 -6.31 8.55
CA LEU A 62 10.08 -6.72 8.08
C LEU A 62 10.14 -7.43 6.72
N ARG A 63 11.04 -7.02 5.83
CA ARG A 63 11.16 -7.65 4.51
C ARG A 63 11.88 -8.99 4.58
N ASN A 64 12.87 -9.10 5.46
CA ASN A 64 13.53 -10.37 5.74
C ASN A 64 12.55 -11.38 6.32
N SER A 65 11.66 -10.98 7.24
CA SER A 65 10.62 -11.89 7.74
C SER A 65 9.55 -12.21 6.70
N LEU A 66 9.28 -11.30 5.77
CA LEU A 66 8.40 -11.55 4.62
C LEU A 66 9.03 -12.51 3.59
N THR A 67 10.35 -12.60 3.52
CA THR A 67 11.06 -13.35 2.47
C THR A 67 10.65 -14.82 2.44
N GLN A 68 10.45 -15.46 3.59
CA GLN A 68 9.96 -16.84 3.65
C GLN A 68 8.57 -16.97 3.00
N VAL A 69 7.63 -16.10 3.39
CA VAL A 69 6.26 -16.06 2.86
C VAL A 69 6.24 -15.91 1.35
N VAL A 70 7.04 -14.98 0.85
CA VAL A 70 7.18 -14.72 -0.58
C VAL A 70 7.75 -15.91 -1.32
N ASN A 71 8.83 -16.50 -0.81
CA ASN A 71 9.51 -17.61 -1.49
C ASN A 71 8.60 -18.83 -1.60
N GLU A 72 7.86 -19.15 -0.55
CA GLU A 72 6.92 -20.28 -0.56
C GLU A 72 5.82 -20.06 -1.59
N ARG A 73 5.22 -18.87 -1.63
CA ARG A 73 4.21 -18.51 -2.65
C ARG A 73 4.80 -18.54 -4.05
N GLU A 74 5.97 -17.94 -4.26
CA GLU A 74 6.62 -17.86 -5.57
C GLU A 74 6.95 -19.26 -6.10
N ASN A 75 7.49 -20.14 -5.26
CA ASN A 75 7.74 -21.53 -5.63
C ASN A 75 6.45 -22.25 -6.04
N ARG A 76 5.33 -22.03 -5.33
CA ARG A 76 4.03 -22.61 -5.68
C ARG A 76 3.47 -22.06 -6.98
N LEU A 77 3.58 -20.76 -7.23
CA LEU A 77 3.21 -20.14 -8.50
C LEU A 77 4.01 -20.77 -9.65
N ILE A 78 5.33 -20.90 -9.50
CA ILE A 78 6.18 -21.54 -10.51
C ILE A 78 5.78 -23.00 -10.76
N GLN A 79 5.51 -23.78 -9.71
CA GLN A 79 5.00 -25.15 -9.84
C GLN A 79 3.66 -25.24 -10.58
N LYS A 80 2.83 -24.19 -10.51
CA LYS A 80 1.54 -24.08 -11.22
C LYS A 80 1.69 -23.52 -12.64
N GLY A 81 2.92 -23.31 -13.12
CA GLY A 81 3.21 -22.84 -14.48
C GLY A 81 3.27 -21.33 -14.64
N TRP A 82 3.27 -20.57 -13.54
CA TRP A 82 3.50 -19.13 -13.58
C TRP A 82 4.99 -18.83 -13.76
N THR A 83 5.31 -17.74 -14.45
CA THR A 83 6.68 -17.24 -14.59
C THR A 83 6.74 -15.81 -14.06
N LYS A 84 7.71 -15.50 -13.20
CA LYS A 84 7.92 -14.13 -12.72
C LYS A 84 8.33 -13.25 -13.90
N VAL A 85 7.68 -12.09 -14.03
CA VAL A 85 8.04 -11.09 -15.04
C VAL A 85 9.15 -10.23 -14.45
N GLU A 86 10.31 -10.25 -15.07
CA GLU A 86 11.40 -9.35 -14.70
C GLU A 86 10.98 -7.90 -14.99
N GLU A 87 11.27 -6.99 -14.07
CA GLU A 87 11.10 -5.58 -14.34
C GLU A 87 12.03 -5.20 -15.49
N GLU A 88 11.45 -4.79 -16.61
CA GLU A 88 12.23 -4.13 -17.64
C GLU A 88 12.86 -2.90 -16.99
N GLN A 89 14.18 -2.96 -16.74
CA GLN A 89 14.94 -1.75 -16.44
C GLN A 89 14.57 -0.72 -17.51
N PRO A 90 14.36 0.56 -17.16
CA PRO A 90 14.00 1.57 -18.12
C PRO A 90 15.11 1.62 -19.18
N GLN A 91 14.93 0.87 -20.27
CA GLN A 91 15.80 0.94 -21.42
C GLN A 91 15.52 2.29 -22.05
N THR A 92 16.28 3.28 -21.60
CA THR A 92 16.48 4.53 -22.30
C THR A 92 16.86 4.17 -23.73
N ARG A 93 15.96 4.53 -24.67
CA ARG A 93 16.20 4.82 -26.10
C ARG A 93 15.94 3.79 -27.20
N SER A 94 15.55 2.52 -26.98
CA SER A 94 15.32 1.58 -28.10
C SER A 94 13.84 1.29 -28.45
N VAL A 95 12.86 1.66 -27.62
CA VAL A 95 11.43 1.41 -27.89
C VAL A 95 10.82 2.37 -28.95
N LEU A 96 11.59 3.35 -29.42
CA LEU A 96 11.15 4.37 -30.39
C LEU A 96 10.91 3.88 -31.83
N ARG A 97 11.01 2.57 -32.14
CA ARG A 97 10.87 2.06 -33.52
C ARG A 97 9.70 1.09 -33.79
N ALA A 98 8.97 0.64 -32.78
CA ALA A 98 7.77 -0.16 -33.01
C ALA A 98 6.52 0.71 -32.79
N LYS A 99 5.63 0.82 -33.79
CA LYS A 99 4.29 1.40 -33.59
C LYS A 99 3.59 0.58 -32.51
N ARG A 100 3.59 1.07 -31.27
CA ARG A 100 2.98 0.42 -30.12
C ARG A 100 2.04 1.41 -29.46
N ARG A 101 0.83 0.95 -29.14
CA ARG A 101 -0.09 1.67 -28.27
C ARG A 101 0.22 1.29 -26.83
N ILE A 102 0.45 2.29 -25.98
CA ILE A 102 0.67 2.11 -24.55
C ILE A 102 -0.50 2.75 -23.81
N ARG A 103 -1.11 2.03 -22.87
CA ARG A 103 -2.02 2.60 -21.87
C ARG A 103 -1.51 2.26 -20.47
N THR A 104 -1.86 3.10 -19.51
CA THR A 104 -1.57 2.85 -18.09
C THR A 104 -2.90 2.69 -17.37
N ASP A 105 -3.06 1.58 -16.68
CA ASP A 105 -4.26 1.26 -15.92
C ASP A 105 -3.93 1.28 -14.42
N THR A 106 -4.93 1.56 -13.59
CA THR A 106 -4.79 1.61 -12.13
C THR A 106 -5.95 0.85 -11.49
N VAL A 107 -5.62 -0.11 -10.63
CA VAL A 107 -6.60 -0.92 -9.89
C VAL A 107 -6.40 -0.73 -8.39
N TYR A 108 -7.50 -0.58 -7.65
CA TYR A 108 -7.51 -0.44 -6.20
C TYR A 108 -8.06 -1.70 -5.55
N ILE A 109 -7.29 -2.31 -4.65
CA ILE A 109 -7.69 -3.52 -3.92
C ILE A 109 -7.75 -3.23 -2.42
N TYR A 110 -8.95 -3.31 -1.84
CA TYR A 110 -9.22 -2.97 -0.44
C TYR A 110 -9.35 -4.18 0.49
N ARG A 111 -9.44 -5.39 -0.08
CA ARG A 111 -9.54 -6.65 0.67
C ARG A 111 -8.29 -7.48 0.44
N GLU A 112 -7.84 -8.17 1.49
CA GLU A 112 -6.78 -9.15 1.34
C GLU A 112 -7.22 -10.26 0.37
N THR A 113 -6.28 -10.72 -0.43
CA THR A 113 -6.49 -11.79 -1.41
C THR A 113 -6.41 -13.13 -0.69
N VAL A 114 -7.39 -13.99 -0.95
CA VAL A 114 -7.33 -15.38 -0.51
C VAL A 114 -6.25 -16.08 -1.33
N ASP A 115 -5.18 -16.51 -0.67
CA ASP A 115 -4.12 -17.29 -1.29
C ASP A 115 -4.56 -18.75 -1.45
N LEU A 116 -4.96 -19.13 -2.66
CA LEU A 116 -5.32 -20.51 -2.98
C LEU A 116 -4.11 -21.40 -3.33
N TYR A 117 -2.91 -20.82 -3.40
CA TYR A 117 -1.71 -21.51 -3.88
C TYR A 117 -0.73 -21.89 -2.76
N SER A 118 -0.77 -21.17 -1.64
CA SER A 118 0.12 -21.40 -0.50
C SER A 118 -0.59 -22.09 0.65
N ASP A 119 0.19 -22.75 1.50
CA ASP A 119 -0.31 -23.28 2.76
C ASP A 119 -0.81 -22.12 3.65
N PRO A 120 -1.99 -22.22 4.31
CA PRO A 120 -2.48 -21.16 5.19
C PRO A 120 -1.51 -20.78 6.31
N SER A 121 -0.66 -21.71 6.76
CA SER A 121 0.37 -21.48 7.79
C SER A 121 1.40 -20.43 7.39
N VAL A 122 1.58 -20.17 6.10
CA VAL A 122 2.48 -19.12 5.58
C VAL A 122 2.06 -17.73 6.07
N TYR A 123 0.76 -17.51 6.26
CA TYR A 123 0.21 -16.26 6.78
C TYR A 123 -0.18 -16.37 8.26
N ALA A 124 0.35 -17.37 8.96
CA ALA A 124 0.10 -17.55 10.39
C ALA A 124 0.59 -16.36 11.20
N ASN A 125 0.01 -16.23 12.39
CA ASN A 125 0.36 -15.20 13.33
C ASN A 125 1.78 -15.43 13.88
N PHE A 126 2.56 -14.36 13.95
CA PHE A 126 3.89 -14.36 14.55
C PHE A 126 4.03 -13.23 15.57
N ASN A 127 5.00 -13.33 16.48
CA ASN A 127 5.23 -12.28 17.46
C ASN A 127 6.31 -11.30 16.99
N ALA A 128 6.10 -10.00 17.25
CA ALA A 128 7.07 -8.97 16.95
C ALA A 128 7.23 -7.94 18.08
N LYS A 129 8.44 -7.38 18.19
CA LYS A 129 8.76 -6.16 18.93
C LYS A 129 9.31 -5.13 17.95
N PHE A 130 8.99 -3.87 18.16
CA PHE A 130 9.37 -2.78 17.27
C PHE A 130 10.34 -1.83 17.96
N SER A 131 11.39 -1.43 17.25
CA SER A 131 12.31 -0.38 17.70
C SER A 131 11.59 0.96 17.86
N LYS A 132 12.23 1.89 18.57
CA LYS A 132 11.70 3.25 18.74
C LYS A 132 11.39 3.93 17.41
N SER A 133 12.27 3.83 16.42
CA SER A 133 12.05 4.44 15.10
C SER A 133 10.81 3.88 14.40
N MET A 134 10.59 2.56 14.49
CA MET A 134 9.41 1.91 13.91
C MET A 134 8.14 2.29 14.66
N VAL A 135 8.17 2.27 16.00
CA VAL A 135 7.06 2.71 16.85
C VAL A 135 6.67 4.16 16.56
N ASP A 136 7.65 5.07 16.50
CA ASP A 136 7.41 6.48 16.20
C ASP A 136 6.81 6.65 14.80
N SER A 137 7.29 5.90 13.81
CA SER A 137 6.78 5.93 12.44
C SER A 137 5.33 5.43 12.34
N ILE A 138 5.01 4.35 13.04
CA ILE A 138 3.67 3.77 13.12
C ILE A 138 2.73 4.74 13.85
N ASN A 139 3.13 5.22 15.04
CA ASN A 139 2.33 6.06 15.93
C ASN A 139 2.01 7.45 15.37
N LYS A 140 2.74 7.93 14.35
CA LYS A 140 2.47 9.22 13.68
C LYS A 140 1.10 9.27 13.01
N VAL A 141 0.52 8.13 12.64
CA VAL A 141 -0.71 8.07 11.83
C VAL A 141 -1.76 7.12 12.40
N VAL A 142 -1.60 6.65 13.64
CA VAL A 142 -2.65 5.96 14.40
C VAL A 142 -3.16 6.85 15.52
N SER A 143 -4.45 6.69 15.84
CA SER A 143 -5.08 7.36 16.97
C SER A 143 -4.33 7.09 18.28
N PRO A 144 -4.28 8.04 19.23
CA PRO A 144 -3.56 7.90 20.50
C PRO A 144 -3.85 6.60 21.27
N GLU A 145 -5.09 6.13 21.24
CA GLU A 145 -5.58 4.93 21.92
C GLU A 145 -5.14 3.60 21.29
N LEU A 146 -4.71 3.63 20.02
CA LEU A 146 -4.17 2.47 19.29
C LEU A 146 -2.64 2.50 19.22
N ARG A 147 -1.98 3.48 19.86
CA ARG A 147 -0.52 3.60 19.80
C ARG A 147 0.16 2.38 20.41
N ILE A 148 1.21 1.96 19.74
CA ILE A 148 2.09 0.89 20.20
C ILE A 148 3.28 1.49 20.97
N SER A 149 3.94 0.66 21.78
CA SER A 149 5.16 0.98 22.52
C SER A 149 6.28 -0.03 22.26
N THR A 150 7.52 0.42 22.48
CA THR A 150 8.75 -0.37 22.31
C THR A 150 8.90 -1.50 23.33
N ASN A 151 8.25 -1.39 24.49
CA ASN A 151 8.42 -2.32 25.60
C ASN A 151 7.48 -3.54 25.49
N LYS A 152 6.53 -3.49 24.56
CA LYS A 152 5.49 -4.49 24.37
C LYS A 152 5.80 -5.40 23.19
N LYS A 153 5.24 -6.60 23.25
CA LYS A 153 5.28 -7.61 22.19
C LYS A 153 3.89 -7.67 21.54
N TYR A 154 3.83 -7.80 20.23
CA TYR A 154 2.58 -7.80 19.48
C TYR A 154 2.42 -9.06 18.66
N VAL A 155 1.18 -9.50 18.49
CA VAL A 155 0.81 -10.52 17.51
C VAL A 155 0.58 -9.84 16.16
N CYS A 156 1.28 -10.31 15.15
CA CYS A 156 1.25 -9.77 13.79
C CYS A 156 0.93 -10.87 12.78
N ARG A 157 0.44 -10.46 11.60
CA ARG A 157 0.30 -11.36 10.45
C ARG A 157 0.61 -10.63 9.15
N TRP A 158 1.07 -11.39 8.17
CA TRP A 158 1.18 -10.91 6.80
C TRP A 158 -0.17 -11.00 6.10
N ARG A 159 -0.53 -9.96 5.35
CA ARG A 159 -1.69 -9.94 4.46
C ARG A 159 -1.21 -9.82 3.03
N LEU A 160 -1.69 -10.71 2.18
CA LEU A 160 -1.50 -10.66 0.75
C LEU A 160 -2.57 -9.78 0.13
N TYR A 161 -2.17 -8.95 -0.82
CA TYR A 161 -3.06 -8.27 -1.73
C TYR A 161 -2.62 -8.56 -3.15
N GLY A 162 -3.58 -8.82 -4.01
CA GLY A 162 -3.31 -9.13 -5.39
C GLY A 162 -4.48 -8.88 -6.30
N THR A 163 -4.16 -8.73 -7.57
CA THR A 163 -5.10 -8.56 -8.67
C THR A 163 -4.58 -9.32 -9.88
N TYR A 164 -5.41 -9.46 -10.90
CA TYR A 164 -5.02 -10.06 -12.17
C TYR A 164 -5.51 -9.24 -13.35
N TYR A 165 -4.83 -9.42 -14.48
CA TYR A 165 -5.19 -8.85 -15.77
C TYR A 165 -5.13 -9.94 -16.84
N ASN A 166 -6.25 -10.15 -17.53
CA ASN A 166 -6.32 -11.04 -18.68
C ASN A 166 -5.95 -10.22 -19.92
N ALA A 167 -4.80 -10.51 -20.50
CA ALA A 167 -4.29 -9.81 -21.66
C ALA A 167 -4.93 -10.32 -22.95
N ASN A 168 -5.30 -9.38 -23.82
CA ASN A 168 -5.72 -9.70 -25.18
C ASN A 168 -4.51 -10.11 -26.02
N ASP A 169 -4.77 -10.72 -27.18
CA ASP A 169 -3.73 -11.10 -28.13
C ASP A 169 -2.77 -9.93 -28.45
N GLY A 170 -1.48 -10.21 -28.28
CA GLY A 170 -0.39 -9.28 -28.54
C GLY A 170 -0.17 -8.20 -27.48
N GLU A 171 -0.93 -8.21 -26.37
CA GLU A 171 -0.68 -7.34 -25.23
C GLU A 171 0.46 -7.86 -24.34
N LYS A 172 1.26 -6.92 -23.83
CA LYS A 172 2.27 -7.16 -22.80
C LYS A 172 2.06 -6.20 -21.64
N VAL A 173 2.23 -6.70 -20.43
CA VAL A 173 2.07 -5.93 -19.19
C VAL A 173 3.41 -5.74 -18.49
N SER A 174 3.63 -4.53 -18.00
CA SER A 174 4.79 -4.17 -17.18
C SER A 174 4.33 -3.45 -15.91
N ALA A 175 4.97 -3.77 -14.78
CA ALA A 175 4.68 -3.09 -13.53
C ALA A 175 5.08 -1.61 -13.58
N ARG A 176 4.36 -0.76 -12.83
CA ARG A 176 4.73 0.64 -12.62
C ARG A 176 4.79 0.96 -11.13
N PRO A 177 5.73 1.82 -10.69
CA PRO A 177 5.81 2.26 -9.30
C PRO A 177 4.49 2.88 -8.84
N SER A 178 4.09 2.57 -7.61
CA SER A 178 2.96 3.23 -6.96
C SER A 178 3.35 3.71 -5.57
N PRO A 179 3.08 4.99 -5.24
CA PRO A 179 3.30 5.49 -3.88
C PRO A 179 2.32 4.89 -2.87
N LEU A 180 1.21 4.31 -3.33
CA LEU A 180 0.13 3.71 -2.54
C LEU A 180 0.20 2.17 -2.53
N CYS A 181 1.33 1.61 -2.97
CA CYS A 181 1.57 0.17 -2.94
C CYS A 181 2.24 -0.30 -1.64
N GLY A 182 2.21 -1.63 -1.44
CA GLY A 182 2.74 -2.30 -0.27
C GLY A 182 4.21 -2.63 -0.42
N LEU A 183 4.69 -3.53 0.43
CA LEU A 183 6.05 -4.04 0.31
C LEU A 183 6.14 -5.01 -0.88
N VAL A 184 7.23 -4.89 -1.66
CA VAL A 184 7.54 -5.77 -2.81
C VAL A 184 8.81 -6.54 -2.57
N PRO A 185 8.84 -7.79 -3.03
CA PRO A 185 10.08 -8.51 -3.24
C PRO A 185 10.51 -8.51 -4.72
N ASN A 186 11.37 -7.57 -5.11
CA ASN A 186 11.95 -7.60 -6.46
C ASN A 186 13.30 -8.33 -6.53
N THR A 187 14.19 -8.18 -5.55
CA THR A 187 15.41 -9.01 -5.42
C THR A 187 15.91 -9.03 -3.98
N LYS A 188 16.82 -9.97 -3.63
CA LYS A 188 17.56 -9.98 -2.36
C LYS A 188 18.29 -8.67 -2.03
N SER A 189 18.55 -7.83 -3.03
CA SER A 189 19.37 -6.62 -2.93
C SER A 189 18.61 -5.31 -3.16
N SER A 190 17.31 -5.35 -3.44
CA SER A 190 16.51 -4.16 -3.78
C SER A 190 15.18 -4.13 -3.04
N TYR A 191 15.22 -4.48 -1.76
CA TYR A 191 14.02 -4.55 -0.93
C TYR A 191 13.44 -3.17 -0.60
N THR A 192 14.13 -2.06 -0.89
CA THR A 192 13.79 -0.70 -0.42
C THR A 192 12.51 -0.05 -0.97
N GLU A 193 11.84 -0.58 -1.99
CA GLU A 193 10.77 0.12 -2.73
C GLU A 193 9.35 -0.40 -2.45
N ARG A 194 8.34 0.49 -2.57
CA ARG A 194 6.91 0.14 -2.56
C ARG A 194 6.47 -0.30 -3.96
N GLY A 195 5.57 -1.28 -4.08
CA GLY A 195 5.07 -1.78 -5.39
C GLY A 195 4.39 -3.16 -5.32
N TYR A 196 4.62 -4.02 -6.32
CA TYR A 196 4.14 -5.41 -6.35
C TYR A 196 4.97 -6.27 -7.33
N SER A 197 4.99 -7.59 -7.11
CA SER A 197 5.58 -8.55 -8.05
C SER A 197 4.57 -8.93 -9.12
N LEU A 198 5.04 -9.09 -10.37
CA LEU A 198 4.23 -9.45 -11.53
C LEU A 198 4.58 -10.87 -11.99
N TYR A 199 3.56 -11.70 -12.21
CA TYR A 199 3.69 -13.09 -12.68
C TYR A 199 2.84 -13.28 -13.93
N LEU A 200 3.32 -14.09 -14.86
CA LEU A 200 2.65 -14.41 -16.12
C LEU A 200 2.32 -15.90 -16.19
N TYR A 201 1.07 -16.21 -16.46
CA TYR A 201 0.62 -17.53 -16.87
C TYR A 201 0.27 -17.52 -18.36
N LYS A 202 0.95 -18.38 -19.15
CA LYS A 202 0.66 -18.55 -20.57
C LYS A 202 -0.26 -19.76 -20.74
N THR A 203 -1.47 -19.53 -21.19
CA THR A 203 -2.37 -20.65 -21.56
C THR A 203 -2.06 -21.13 -22.98
N LYS A 204 -2.50 -22.36 -23.31
CA LYS A 204 -2.36 -22.94 -24.66
C LYS A 204 -3.11 -22.15 -25.74
N GLU A 205 -4.04 -21.29 -25.36
CA GLU A 205 -4.93 -20.52 -26.24
C GLU A 205 -4.44 -19.08 -26.47
N ASN A 206 -3.16 -18.78 -26.21
CA ASN A 206 -2.57 -17.43 -26.25
C ASN A 206 -3.20 -16.39 -25.31
N VAL A 207 -4.12 -16.80 -24.43
CA VAL A 207 -4.62 -15.94 -23.35
C VAL A 207 -3.54 -15.88 -22.28
N ASN A 208 -2.87 -14.73 -22.19
CA ASN A 208 -1.89 -14.46 -21.15
C ASN A 208 -2.61 -13.88 -19.93
N GLN A 209 -2.43 -14.48 -18.76
CA GLN A 209 -2.90 -13.90 -17.50
C GLN A 209 -1.72 -13.35 -16.72
N TYR A 210 -1.84 -12.10 -16.29
CA TYR A 210 -0.87 -11.43 -15.44
C TYR A 210 -1.41 -11.33 -14.02
N GLN A 211 -0.68 -11.81 -13.03
CA GLN A 211 -1.03 -11.71 -11.63
C GLN A 211 -0.05 -10.77 -10.91
N MET A 212 -0.60 -9.90 -10.05
CA MET A 212 0.15 -8.89 -9.31
C MET A 212 -0.02 -9.15 -7.82
N ASN A 213 1.07 -9.16 -7.05
CA ASN A 213 1.05 -9.48 -5.62
C ASN A 213 1.85 -8.46 -4.79
N SER A 214 1.28 -7.98 -3.69
CA SER A 214 1.88 -7.07 -2.72
C SER A 214 1.51 -7.51 -1.30
N TYR A 215 2.29 -7.08 -0.30
CA TYR A 215 2.09 -7.51 1.09
C TYR A 215 2.01 -6.34 2.08
N GLN A 216 1.25 -6.58 3.14
CA GLN A 216 1.06 -5.68 4.27
C GLN A 216 1.25 -6.42 5.60
N LEU A 217 1.89 -5.77 6.55
CA LEU A 217 1.89 -6.21 7.93
C LEU A 217 0.61 -5.73 8.61
N ARG A 218 -0.11 -6.63 9.27
CA ARG A 218 -1.12 -6.26 10.26
C ARG A 218 -0.59 -6.53 11.66
N ILE A 219 -0.53 -5.50 12.49
CA ILE A 219 -0.34 -5.62 13.94
C ILE A 219 -1.73 -5.76 14.56
N GLN A 220 -2.03 -6.92 15.11
CA GLN A 220 -3.40 -7.26 15.49
C GLN A 220 -3.73 -6.83 16.92
N TRP A 221 -2.87 -7.18 17.88
CA TRP A 221 -3.05 -6.88 19.31
C TRP A 221 -1.75 -7.12 20.09
N GLU A 222 -1.74 -6.71 21.36
CA GLU A 222 -0.65 -7.01 22.29
C GLU A 222 -0.62 -8.49 22.68
N ASN A 223 0.54 -9.14 22.63
CA ASN A 223 0.68 -10.53 23.06
C ASN A 223 0.74 -10.62 24.59
N VAL A 224 -0.45 -10.69 25.20
CA VAL A 224 -0.69 -10.84 26.64
C VAL A 224 -1.77 -11.90 26.90
N SER A 225 -1.78 -12.46 28.11
CA SER A 225 -2.77 -13.46 28.55
C SER A 225 -4.10 -12.86 29.03
N HIS A 226 -4.16 -11.54 29.21
CA HIS A 226 -5.35 -10.84 29.70
C HIS A 226 -6.07 -10.10 28.57
N LYS A 227 -7.25 -9.57 28.89
CA LYS A 227 -8.07 -8.80 27.95
C LYS A 227 -7.28 -7.59 27.42
N THR A 228 -7.15 -7.49 26.10
CA THR A 228 -6.42 -6.41 25.42
C THR A 228 -7.26 -5.83 24.28
N ILE A 229 -6.88 -4.64 23.83
CA ILE A 229 -7.53 -3.94 22.72
C ILE A 229 -7.13 -4.59 21.39
N ILE A 230 -8.08 -4.75 20.47
CA ILE A 230 -7.75 -5.01 19.06
C ILE A 230 -7.14 -3.73 18.51
N LEU A 231 -5.88 -3.82 18.11
CA LEU A 231 -5.17 -2.72 17.49
C LEU A 231 -5.57 -2.61 16.02
N ASP A 232 -5.52 -3.74 15.30
CA ASP A 232 -5.63 -3.80 13.85
C ASP A 232 -4.98 -2.56 13.24
N ILE A 233 -3.65 -2.53 13.19
CA ILE A 233 -2.85 -1.48 12.54
C ILE A 233 -2.21 -2.09 11.29
N ASP A 234 -2.34 -1.41 10.15
CA ASP A 234 -1.78 -1.84 8.88
C ASP A 234 -0.49 -1.08 8.59
N TRP A 235 0.58 -1.78 8.24
CA TRP A 235 1.88 -1.18 7.90
C TRP A 235 2.50 -1.83 6.66
N PRO A 236 2.96 -1.05 5.66
CA PRO A 236 2.78 0.38 5.53
C PRO A 236 1.30 0.75 5.36
N PHE A 237 0.92 1.93 5.84
CA PHE A 237 -0.45 2.43 5.82
C PHE A 237 -0.96 2.72 4.40
N PHE A 238 -2.27 2.60 4.20
CA PHE A 238 -2.95 3.14 3.02
C PHE A 238 -2.83 4.67 3.04
N ALA A 239 -2.31 5.28 1.99
CA ALA A 239 -2.53 6.72 1.82
C ALA A 239 -3.95 6.94 1.27
N ARG A 240 -4.69 7.84 1.93
CA ARG A 240 -6.02 8.24 1.46
C ARG A 240 -5.87 8.95 0.12
N HIS A 241 -6.70 8.60 -0.86
CA HIS A 241 -6.75 9.31 -2.13
C HIS A 241 -7.04 10.80 -1.86
N PRO A 242 -6.29 11.75 -2.47
CA PRO A 242 -6.44 13.18 -2.19
C PRO A 242 -7.81 13.75 -2.60
N SER A 243 -8.52 13.11 -3.52
CA SER A 243 -9.95 13.37 -3.74
C SER A 243 -10.79 12.29 -3.09
N ASN A 244 -11.53 12.67 -2.04
CA ASN A 244 -12.55 11.86 -1.38
C ASN A 244 -13.48 11.22 -2.43
N ILE A 245 -13.51 9.88 -2.50
CA ILE A 245 -14.68 8.98 -2.64
C ILE A 245 -14.13 7.54 -2.71
N GLY A 246 -14.23 6.80 -1.60
CA GLY A 246 -14.42 5.33 -1.63
C GLY A 246 -13.24 4.37 -1.87
N SER A 247 -12.09 4.79 -2.43
CA SER A 247 -11.01 3.85 -2.77
C SER A 247 -9.85 3.85 -1.77
N LEU A 248 -10.09 3.32 -0.57
CA LEU A 248 -9.02 2.87 0.33
C LEU A 248 -8.50 1.51 -0.16
N GLY A 249 -7.21 1.37 -0.48
CA GLY A 249 -6.67 0.07 -0.88
C GLY A 249 -5.30 0.13 -1.55
N TYR A 250 -4.72 -1.03 -1.81
CA TYR A 250 -3.48 -1.16 -2.57
C TYR A 250 -3.68 -0.79 -4.03
N GLN A 251 -2.79 0.07 -4.54
CA GLN A 251 -2.87 0.60 -5.89
C GLN A 251 -1.93 -0.13 -6.85
N PHE A 252 -2.47 -1.02 -7.66
CA PHE A 252 -1.72 -1.69 -8.72
C PHE A 252 -1.76 -0.84 -9.99
N ILE A 253 -0.66 -0.12 -10.28
CA ILE A 253 -0.49 0.64 -11.53
C ILE A 253 0.33 -0.20 -12.49
N TYR A 254 -0.18 -0.49 -13.69
CA TYR A 254 0.56 -1.24 -14.72
C TYR A 254 0.40 -0.61 -16.10
N ALA A 255 1.40 -0.79 -16.96
CA ALA A 255 1.32 -0.39 -18.36
C ALA A 255 1.00 -1.60 -19.24
N VAL A 256 0.03 -1.43 -20.13
CA VAL A 256 -0.32 -2.40 -21.17
C VAL A 256 0.20 -1.85 -22.50
N SER A 257 1.02 -2.63 -23.19
CA SER A 257 1.52 -2.30 -24.53
C SER A 257 1.00 -3.29 -25.56
N LYS A 258 0.56 -2.79 -26.71
CA LYS A 258 0.11 -3.61 -27.85
C LYS A 258 0.77 -3.12 -29.13
N ARG A 259 1.24 -4.03 -29.96
CA ARG A 259 1.76 -3.70 -31.30
C ARG A 259 0.60 -3.27 -32.21
N ILE A 260 0.82 -2.20 -32.97
CA ILE A 260 -0.08 -1.69 -34.01
C ILE A 260 0.38 -2.26 -35.36
#